data_AF-U1Q4I0-F1
#
_entry.id   AF-U1Q4I0-F1
#
_cell.length_a   1.000
_cell.length_b   1.000
_cell.length_c   1.000
_cell.angle_alpha   90.00
_cell.angle_beta   90.00
_cell.angle_gamma   90.00
#
_symmetry.space_group_name_H-M   'P 1'
#
loop_
_entity.id
_entity.type
_entity.pdbx_description
1 polymer ?
#
loop_
_entity_poly.entity_id
_entity_poly.type
_entity_poly.pdbx_seq_one_letter_code
_entity_poly.pdbx_strand_id
1 'polypeptide(L)'
;MTDTQNSRADACTATVTTDHDTPVRAGRVARALAPDNTASMTTRTDGATVETDIERDSTGGLQATVDDYVVNLGVATAVLDAAAETPTAGVDSTAADHDTAEPRCSPRCRRHTTIMSERSVSTQQDGKRWYTVQAPEQFDRAELGETIAAEPQQVVGRTIETTLGDINDDAGSDNTKLTFKITDVGSDTAYTEFIKHELTRDYLRSLVRRGASKVEAAITVVTTDDYRIQLQPVAFTTEKADNSQEHAIRRVMIDLVEEAAEERSFEELADSVIEGRLSSAIYGEAKQIYPLRRVEVTKLRLEARPEELAEEEAAAVDVDEDDVADV
;
A
#
# COMPACT_ATOMS: atom_id res chain seq x y z
N MET A 1 -48.70 -35.14 6.40
CA MET A 1 -48.62 -33.81 5.76
C MET A 1 -48.03 -32.87 6.78
N THR A 2 -46.75 -32.58 6.62
CA THR A 2 -45.92 -31.62 7.34
C THR A 2 -46.42 -30.19 7.13
N ASP A 3 -46.37 -29.37 8.17
CA ASP A 3 -45.57 -28.14 8.24
C ASP A 3 -45.78 -27.51 9.64
N THR A 4 -44.83 -27.67 10.57
CA THR A 4 -43.71 -26.75 10.81
C THR A 4 -44.18 -25.32 11.09
N GLN A 5 -44.65 -25.08 12.31
CA GLN A 5 -44.65 -23.72 12.86
C GLN A 5 -43.28 -23.47 13.50
N ASN A 6 -42.46 -22.77 12.73
CA ASN A 6 -41.17 -22.23 13.11
C ASN A 6 -41.38 -21.18 14.22
N SER A 7 -40.83 -21.41 15.41
CA SER A 7 -40.73 -20.40 16.46
C SER A 7 -39.91 -19.22 15.94
N ARG A 8 -40.47 -18.01 15.96
CA ARG A 8 -39.68 -16.79 15.76
C ARG A 8 -38.61 -16.75 16.86
N ALA A 9 -37.34 -16.77 16.46
CA ALA A 9 -36.24 -16.47 17.35
C ALA A 9 -36.39 -15.01 17.79
N ASP A 10 -36.30 -14.74 19.09
CA ASP A 10 -36.27 -13.37 19.62
C ASP A 10 -35.01 -12.66 19.08
N ALA A 11 -35.19 -11.48 18.48
CA ALA A 11 -34.07 -10.67 18.00
C ALA A 11 -33.16 -10.27 19.18
N CYS A 12 -31.86 -10.46 19.03
CA CYS A 12 -30.85 -10.05 19.99
C CYS A 12 -30.42 -8.62 19.68
N THR A 13 -30.42 -7.74 20.69
CA THR A 13 -30.08 -6.32 20.51
C THR A 13 -28.92 -5.89 21.41
N ALA A 14 -28.13 -4.91 20.95
CA ALA A 14 -27.08 -4.26 21.71
C ALA A 14 -27.08 -2.76 21.42
N THR A 15 -26.75 -1.95 22.42
CA THR A 15 -26.57 -0.50 22.28
C THR A 15 -25.15 -0.15 22.73
N VAL A 16 -24.39 0.53 21.86
CA VAL A 16 -23.05 1.04 22.16
C VAL A 16 -23.13 2.56 22.29
N THR A 17 -22.66 3.09 23.42
CA THR A 17 -22.70 4.52 23.72
C THR A 17 -21.29 5.04 24.00
N THR A 18 -20.90 6.14 23.34
CA THR A 18 -19.63 6.83 23.60
C THR A 18 -19.81 8.33 23.78
N ASP A 19 -19.16 8.86 24.80
CA ASP A 19 -19.11 10.29 25.10
C ASP A 19 -17.85 10.93 24.51
N HIS A 20 -18.01 12.16 24.02
CA HIS A 20 -16.93 12.96 23.44
C HIS A 20 -16.89 14.35 24.08
N ASP A 21 -15.76 15.04 23.98
CA ASP A 21 -15.55 16.33 24.65
C ASP A 21 -16.44 17.46 24.10
N THR A 22 -16.83 17.37 22.83
CA THR A 22 -17.68 18.37 22.18
C THR A 22 -18.76 17.74 21.29
N PRO A 23 -19.92 18.39 21.14
CA PRO A 23 -20.95 17.98 20.18
C PRO A 23 -20.45 17.93 18.73
N VAL A 24 -19.51 18.81 18.39
CA VAL A 24 -18.89 18.84 17.04
C VAL A 24 -18.07 17.57 16.80
N ARG A 25 -17.30 17.13 17.81
CA ARG A 25 -16.52 15.89 17.74
C ARG A 25 -17.42 14.67 17.63
N ALA A 26 -18.45 14.58 18.46
CA ALA A 26 -19.47 13.52 18.37
C ALA A 26 -20.12 13.45 16.98
N GLY A 27 -20.46 14.61 16.40
CA GLY A 27 -20.99 14.71 15.05
C GLY A 27 -20.01 14.25 13.95
N ARG A 28 -18.70 14.49 14.11
CA ARG A 28 -17.68 13.99 13.17
C ARG A 28 -17.51 12.48 13.26
N VAL A 29 -17.45 11.93 14.47
CA VAL A 29 -17.37 10.48 14.73
C VAL A 29 -18.58 9.76 14.12
N ALA A 30 -19.80 10.24 14.37
CA ALA A 30 -21.00 9.63 13.81
C ALA A 30 -21.05 9.67 12.27
N ARG A 31 -20.51 10.72 11.63
CA ARG A 31 -20.39 10.78 10.16
C ARG A 31 -19.38 9.79 9.61
N ALA A 32 -18.26 9.59 10.30
CA ALA A 32 -17.25 8.60 9.92
C ALA A 32 -17.80 7.16 9.99
N LEU A 33 -18.71 6.90 10.94
CA LEU A 33 -19.36 5.60 11.14
C LEU A 33 -20.63 5.41 10.29
N ALA A 34 -21.09 6.46 9.61
CA ALA A 34 -22.29 6.42 8.79
C ALA A 34 -22.30 5.34 7.67
N PRO A 35 -21.18 5.02 7.01
CA PRO A 35 -21.13 3.99 5.97
C PRO A 35 -21.49 2.58 6.46
N ASP A 36 -21.31 2.29 7.76
CA ASP A 36 -21.59 0.97 8.35
C ASP A 36 -23.05 0.83 8.81
N ASN A 37 -23.84 1.91 8.76
CA ASN A 37 -25.24 1.84 9.13
C ASN A 37 -26.02 0.94 8.16
N THR A 38 -26.85 0.08 8.73
CA THR A 38 -27.76 -0.81 7.99
C THR A 38 -29.16 -0.74 8.60
N ALA A 39 -30.14 -1.41 7.98
CA ALA A 39 -31.50 -1.46 8.54
C ALA A 39 -31.57 -2.06 9.96
N SER A 40 -30.52 -2.77 10.40
CA SER A 40 -30.40 -3.39 11.72
C SER A 40 -29.21 -2.81 12.52
N MET A 41 -28.67 -1.66 12.11
CA MET A 41 -27.57 -0.96 12.78
C MET A 41 -27.69 0.54 12.54
N THR A 42 -28.07 1.29 13.58
CA THR A 42 -28.35 2.72 13.45
C THR A 42 -27.55 3.52 14.46
N THR A 43 -26.70 4.42 13.96
CA THR A 43 -25.96 5.41 14.76
C THR A 43 -26.73 6.72 14.87
N ARG A 44 -26.82 7.29 16.07
CA ARG A 44 -27.45 8.58 16.39
C ARG A 44 -26.51 9.41 17.26
N THR A 45 -26.74 10.72 17.29
CA THR A 45 -26.00 11.64 18.16
C THR A 45 -26.97 12.44 19.01
N ASP A 46 -26.72 12.52 20.31
CA ASP A 46 -27.39 13.43 21.24
C ASP A 46 -26.33 14.28 21.95
N GLY A 47 -26.26 15.56 21.62
CA GLY A 47 -25.23 16.45 22.13
C GLY A 47 -23.82 15.93 21.83
N ALA A 48 -23.07 15.59 22.88
CA ALA A 48 -21.70 15.09 22.79
C ALA A 48 -21.61 13.55 22.87
N THR A 49 -22.74 12.86 22.82
CA THR A 49 -22.83 11.40 22.93
C THR A 49 -23.23 10.80 21.58
N VAL A 50 -22.54 9.72 21.19
CA VAL A 50 -22.88 8.88 20.02
C VAL A 50 -23.47 7.58 20.54
N GLU A 51 -24.65 7.20 20.04
CA GLU A 51 -25.35 5.97 20.40
C GLU A 51 -25.59 5.14 19.14
N THR A 52 -25.24 3.85 19.19
CA THR A 52 -25.48 2.92 18.09
C THR A 52 -26.25 1.70 18.55
N ASP A 53 -27.44 1.54 18.00
CA ASP A 53 -28.30 0.38 18.21
C ASP A 53 -28.03 -0.68 17.14
N ILE A 54 -27.82 -1.92 17.56
CA ILE A 54 -27.53 -3.07 16.70
C ILE A 54 -28.52 -4.18 17.00
N GLU A 55 -29.13 -4.75 15.96
CA GLU A 55 -30.07 -5.87 16.03
C GLU A 55 -29.59 -7.04 15.17
N ARG A 56 -29.61 -8.27 15.72
CA ARG A 56 -29.23 -9.50 15.02
C ARG A 56 -30.09 -10.69 15.42
N ASP A 57 -30.20 -11.67 14.52
CA ASP A 57 -30.99 -12.89 14.74
C ASP A 57 -30.33 -13.89 15.71
N SER A 58 -29.06 -13.69 16.06
CA SER A 58 -28.32 -14.56 16.99
C SER A 58 -27.32 -13.78 17.84
N THR A 59 -27.02 -14.30 19.03
CA THR A 59 -26.01 -13.73 19.95
C THR A 59 -24.60 -13.74 19.35
N GLY A 60 -24.23 -14.79 18.60
CA GLY A 60 -22.92 -14.85 17.94
C GLY A 60 -22.78 -13.82 16.80
N GLY A 61 -23.84 -13.60 16.02
CA GLY A 61 -23.87 -12.55 15.00
C GLY A 61 -23.86 -11.14 15.60
N LEU A 62 -24.56 -10.96 16.73
CA LEU A 62 -24.53 -9.71 17.50
C LEU A 62 -23.13 -9.40 18.00
N GLN A 63 -22.47 -10.38 18.63
CA GLN A 63 -21.12 -10.22 19.16
C GLN A 63 -20.11 -9.84 18.07
N ALA A 64 -20.09 -10.55 16.94
CA ALA A 64 -19.18 -10.22 15.84
C ALA A 64 -19.41 -8.80 15.29
N THR A 65 -20.68 -8.36 15.19
CA THR A 65 -21.01 -7.01 14.71
C THR A 65 -20.59 -5.93 15.71
N VAL A 66 -20.75 -6.19 17.01
CA VAL A 66 -20.30 -5.28 18.07
C VAL A 66 -18.77 -5.17 18.08
N ASP A 67 -18.07 -6.30 17.98
CA ASP A 67 -16.60 -6.33 17.96
C ASP A 67 -16.04 -5.56 16.76
N ASP A 68 -16.59 -5.79 15.55
CA ASP A 68 -16.21 -5.05 14.34
C ASP A 68 -16.51 -3.55 14.48
N TYR A 69 -17.67 -3.19 15.04
CA TYR A 69 -18.05 -1.79 15.26
C TYR A 69 -17.09 -1.07 16.21
N VAL A 70 -16.68 -1.71 17.31
CA VAL A 70 -15.75 -1.10 18.28
C VAL A 70 -14.38 -0.86 17.64
N VAL A 71 -13.93 -1.75 16.75
CA VAL A 71 -12.69 -1.54 15.98
C VAL A 71 -12.84 -0.33 15.05
N ASN A 72 -13.93 -0.24 14.28
CA ASN A 72 -14.18 0.89 13.39
C ASN A 72 -14.31 2.22 14.13
N LEU A 73 -14.97 2.23 15.29
CA LEU A 73 -15.08 3.38 16.20
C LEU A 73 -13.70 3.83 16.71
N GLY A 74 -12.82 2.89 17.05
CA GLY A 74 -11.45 3.19 17.45
C GLY A 74 -10.65 3.86 16.34
N VAL A 75 -10.74 3.33 15.11
CA VAL A 75 -10.08 3.91 13.93
C VAL A 75 -10.63 5.30 13.63
N ALA A 76 -11.96 5.47 13.63
CA ALA A 76 -12.60 6.77 13.37
C ALA A 76 -12.16 7.83 14.39
N THR A 77 -12.03 7.46 15.66
CA THR A 77 -11.59 8.36 16.73
C THR A 77 -10.11 8.74 16.56
N ALA A 78 -9.23 7.76 16.32
CA ALA A 78 -7.80 8.00 16.14
C ALA A 78 -7.49 8.88 14.92
N VAL A 79 -8.20 8.70 13.80
CA VAL A 79 -8.05 9.57 12.63
C VAL A 79 -8.47 11.01 12.92
N LEU A 80 -9.53 11.20 13.71
CA LEU A 80 -9.99 12.53 14.10
C LEU A 80 -9.06 13.22 15.10
N ASP A 81 -8.38 12.45 15.97
CA ASP A 81 -7.35 12.96 16.86
C ASP A 81 -6.10 13.40 16.10
N ALA A 82 -5.61 12.56 15.19
CA ALA A 82 -4.49 12.92 14.32
C ALA A 82 -4.79 14.18 13.48
N ALA A 83 -6.04 14.35 13.01
CA ALA A 83 -6.47 15.53 12.28
C ALA A 83 -6.60 16.80 13.16
N ALA A 84 -6.68 16.67 14.49
CA ALA A 84 -6.73 17.80 15.41
C ALA A 84 -5.33 18.30 15.80
N GLU A 85 -4.31 17.45 15.69
CA GLU A 85 -2.91 17.74 16.04
C GLU A 85 -2.12 18.39 14.90
N THR A 86 -2.63 18.34 13.66
CA THR A 86 -2.01 19.04 12.52
C THR A 86 -2.41 20.53 12.49
N PRO A 87 -1.47 21.49 12.56
CA PRO A 87 -1.77 22.89 12.29
C PRO A 87 -2.26 23.04 10.85
N THR A 88 -3.51 23.47 10.68
CA THR A 88 -4.11 23.64 9.35
C THR A 88 -3.42 24.76 8.59
N ALA A 89 -2.53 24.42 7.66
CA ALA A 89 -2.23 25.27 6.51
C ALA A 89 -3.51 25.40 5.68
N GLY A 90 -3.98 26.63 5.51
CA GLY A 90 -5.25 26.92 4.85
C GLY A 90 -5.29 26.39 3.42
N VAL A 91 -6.31 25.59 3.11
CA VAL A 91 -6.71 25.32 1.73
C VAL A 91 -8.11 25.88 1.56
N ASP A 92 -8.16 26.97 0.81
CA ASP A 92 -9.36 27.61 0.30
C ASP A 92 -9.98 26.68 -0.74
N SER A 93 -11.16 26.14 -0.47
CA SER A 93 -11.95 25.41 -1.46
C SER A 93 -13.39 25.89 -1.42
N THR A 94 -13.69 26.83 -2.30
CA THR A 94 -15.04 27.11 -2.79
C THR A 94 -15.67 25.82 -3.32
N ALA A 95 -16.62 25.29 -2.56
CA ALA A 95 -17.48 24.20 -2.97
C ALA A 95 -18.46 24.69 -4.05
N ALA A 96 -18.38 24.09 -5.24
CA ALA A 96 -19.45 24.15 -6.22
C ALA A 96 -20.36 22.93 -6.02
N ASP A 97 -21.62 23.24 -5.70
CA ASP A 97 -22.78 22.35 -5.72
C ASP A 97 -22.80 21.45 -6.97
N HIS A 98 -23.00 20.15 -6.76
CA HIS A 98 -23.72 19.35 -7.75
C HIS A 98 -24.74 18.43 -7.09
N ASP A 99 -25.95 18.96 -7.08
CA ASP A 99 -27.23 18.29 -6.84
C ASP A 99 -27.42 17.08 -7.77
N THR A 100 -27.88 16.00 -7.17
CA THR A 100 -28.22 14.73 -7.83
C THR A 100 -29.67 14.78 -8.27
N ALA A 101 -29.91 14.79 -9.58
CA ALA A 101 -31.24 14.54 -10.12
C ALA A 101 -31.19 13.49 -11.24
N GLU A 102 -31.64 12.28 -10.93
CA GLU A 102 -32.05 11.31 -11.94
C GLU A 102 -33.28 11.83 -12.71
N PRO A 103 -33.44 11.46 -14.00
CA PRO A 103 -34.78 11.05 -14.41
C PRO A 103 -34.84 9.78 -15.26
N ARG A 104 -35.87 9.02 -14.88
CA ARG A 104 -36.58 7.92 -15.51
C ARG A 104 -36.69 8.01 -17.05
N CYS A 105 -36.45 6.88 -17.70
CA CYS A 105 -36.64 6.66 -19.13
C CYS A 105 -38.00 6.04 -19.47
N SER A 106 -38.72 6.63 -20.43
CA SER A 106 -39.67 5.93 -21.34
C SER A 106 -40.22 6.89 -22.44
N PRO A 107 -40.82 6.41 -23.55
CA PRO A 107 -40.10 6.23 -24.81
C PRO A 107 -40.71 6.99 -26.01
N ARG A 108 -39.90 7.39 -27.00
CA ARG A 108 -40.19 7.31 -28.46
C ARG A 108 -39.16 8.05 -29.33
N CYS A 109 -38.97 7.47 -30.52
CA CYS A 109 -38.42 8.04 -31.77
C CYS A 109 -36.90 8.17 -31.87
N ARG A 110 -36.23 7.94 -33.01
CA ARG A 110 -36.48 7.24 -34.28
C ARG A 110 -35.10 7.29 -34.97
N ARG A 111 -34.64 6.16 -35.52
CA ARG A 111 -33.66 5.99 -36.62
C ARG A 111 -32.58 7.08 -36.82
N HIS A 112 -31.34 6.74 -36.54
CA HIS A 112 -30.22 7.03 -37.46
C HIS A 112 -29.16 5.94 -37.32
N THR A 113 -29.02 5.10 -38.34
CA THR A 113 -27.83 4.29 -38.55
C THR A 113 -26.76 5.25 -39.07
N THR A 114 -25.88 5.71 -38.18
CA THR A 114 -24.66 6.37 -38.60
C THR A 114 -23.65 5.27 -38.95
N ILE A 115 -23.34 5.17 -40.23
CA ILE A 115 -22.21 4.45 -40.79
C ILE A 115 -20.96 4.86 -39.99
N MET A 116 -20.27 3.90 -39.38
CA MET A 116 -18.94 4.13 -38.84
C MET A 116 -18.04 4.51 -40.01
N SER A 117 -17.79 5.82 -40.15
CA SER A 117 -16.74 6.33 -41.00
C SER A 117 -15.43 5.86 -40.39
N GLU A 118 -14.67 5.10 -41.17
CA GLU A 118 -13.26 4.78 -40.93
C GLU A 118 -12.52 6.10 -40.73
N ARG A 119 -12.40 6.54 -39.48
CA ARG A 119 -11.45 7.60 -39.12
C ARG A 119 -10.07 6.99 -39.33
N SER A 120 -9.47 7.33 -40.45
CA SER A 120 -8.05 7.18 -40.70
C SER A 120 -7.29 7.75 -39.51
N VAL A 121 -6.63 6.86 -38.76
CA VAL A 121 -5.56 7.26 -37.84
C VAL A 121 -4.43 7.74 -38.73
N SER A 122 -4.47 9.01 -39.13
CA SER A 122 -3.42 9.59 -39.95
C SER A 122 -2.11 9.53 -39.17
N THR A 123 -1.14 8.85 -39.78
CA THR A 123 0.26 8.69 -39.39
C THR A 123 0.81 9.91 -38.65
N GLN A 124 0.82 9.84 -37.33
CA GLN A 124 1.52 10.77 -36.45
C GLN A 124 2.76 10.07 -35.89
N GLN A 125 3.50 9.40 -36.77
CA GLN A 125 4.78 8.74 -36.46
C GLN A 125 5.98 9.49 -37.05
N ASP A 126 5.78 10.42 -37.98
CA ASP A 126 6.85 11.12 -38.74
C ASP A 126 7.74 12.08 -37.92
N GLY A 127 7.68 12.02 -36.58
CA GLY A 127 8.56 12.77 -35.69
C GLY A 127 8.96 12.02 -34.42
N LYS A 128 8.66 10.72 -34.32
CA LYS A 128 8.98 9.91 -33.14
C LYS A 128 10.21 9.05 -33.40
N ARG A 129 11.09 8.98 -32.40
CA ARG A 129 12.29 8.14 -32.39
C ARG A 129 12.15 7.03 -31.36
N TRP A 130 12.75 5.88 -31.65
CA TRP A 130 12.87 4.77 -30.72
C TRP A 130 14.12 4.98 -29.87
N TYR A 131 14.00 4.73 -28.57
CA TYR A 131 15.10 4.78 -27.62
C TYR A 131 15.20 3.42 -26.95
N THR A 132 16.39 2.84 -26.95
CA THR A 132 16.71 1.59 -26.27
C THR A 132 16.92 1.88 -24.79
N VAL A 133 16.26 1.13 -23.91
CA VAL A 133 16.34 1.32 -22.47
C VAL A 133 17.32 0.30 -21.89
N GLN A 134 18.34 0.80 -21.21
CA GLN A 134 19.36 -0.03 -20.56
C GLN A 134 19.20 -0.03 -19.05
N ALA A 135 19.43 -1.21 -18.47
CA ALA A 135 19.52 -1.39 -17.03
C ALA A 135 20.77 -0.70 -16.46
N PRO A 136 20.80 -0.42 -15.14
CA PRO A 136 22.01 0.02 -14.45
C PRO A 136 23.16 -1.00 -14.57
N GLU A 137 24.38 -0.57 -14.22
CA GLU A 137 25.58 -1.41 -14.32
C GLU A 137 25.50 -2.69 -13.47
N GLN A 138 24.82 -2.63 -12.33
CA GLN A 138 24.59 -3.80 -11.46
C GLN A 138 23.82 -4.94 -12.16
N PHE A 139 23.11 -4.65 -13.26
CA PHE A 139 22.39 -5.62 -14.09
C PHE A 139 23.04 -5.81 -15.47
N ASP A 140 24.38 -5.69 -15.54
CA ASP A 140 25.18 -5.88 -16.76
C ASP A 140 24.76 -4.99 -17.95
N ARG A 141 24.10 -3.86 -17.67
CA ARG A 141 23.50 -2.98 -18.69
C ARG A 141 22.59 -3.72 -19.68
N ALA A 142 21.87 -4.72 -19.19
CA ALA A 142 20.91 -5.49 -19.97
C ALA A 142 19.89 -4.59 -20.67
N GLU A 143 19.47 -4.98 -21.87
CA GLU A 143 18.43 -4.28 -22.61
C GLU A 143 17.06 -4.63 -22.01
N LEU A 144 16.40 -3.62 -21.42
CA LEU A 144 15.09 -3.76 -20.79
C LEU A 144 13.94 -3.64 -21.79
N GLY A 145 14.22 -3.13 -22.99
CA GLY A 145 13.27 -2.94 -24.08
C GLY A 145 13.43 -1.58 -24.77
N GLU A 146 12.39 -1.16 -25.50
CA GLU A 146 12.41 0.06 -26.29
C GLU A 146 11.23 0.97 -25.93
N THR A 147 11.45 2.28 -26.02
CA THR A 147 10.40 3.28 -25.81
C THR A 147 10.40 4.32 -26.92
N ILE A 148 9.21 4.72 -27.35
CA ILE A 148 9.05 5.68 -28.44
C ILE A 148 8.69 7.08 -27.89
N ALA A 149 9.37 8.12 -28.38
CA ALA A 149 9.08 9.50 -28.03
C ALA A 149 9.45 10.47 -29.15
N ALA A 150 8.80 11.63 -29.19
CA ALA A 150 9.17 12.68 -30.13
C ALA A 150 10.45 13.40 -29.66
N GLU A 151 10.52 13.70 -28.37
CA GLU A 151 11.62 14.44 -27.75
C GLU A 151 12.26 13.60 -26.63
N PRO A 152 13.59 13.69 -26.41
CA PRO A 152 14.29 12.94 -25.36
C PRO A 152 13.74 13.21 -23.96
N GLN A 153 13.36 14.46 -23.68
CA GLN A 153 12.85 14.88 -22.36
C GLN A 153 11.53 14.17 -22.00
N GLN A 154 10.78 13.67 -22.99
CA GLN A 154 9.54 12.91 -22.74
C GLN A 154 9.79 11.48 -22.28
N VAL A 155 11.02 10.98 -22.41
CA VAL A 155 11.44 9.63 -22.03
C VAL A 155 11.91 9.61 -20.58
N VAL A 156 12.58 10.68 -20.13
CA VAL A 156 13.00 10.87 -18.73
C VAL A 156 11.79 10.81 -17.81
N GLY A 157 11.93 10.10 -16.70
CA GLY A 157 10.88 9.89 -15.69
C GLY A 157 9.90 8.77 -16.00
N ARG A 158 9.96 8.13 -17.18
CA ARG A 158 9.17 6.92 -17.46
C ARG A 158 9.67 5.75 -16.61
N THR A 159 8.73 4.91 -16.20
CA THR A 159 9.00 3.69 -15.45
C THR A 159 8.80 2.47 -16.35
N ILE A 160 9.73 1.52 -16.26
CA ILE A 160 9.68 0.24 -16.98
C ILE A 160 9.73 -0.88 -15.95
N GLU A 161 8.82 -1.85 -16.11
CA GLU A 161 8.78 -3.06 -15.29
C GLU A 161 9.25 -4.23 -16.16
N THR A 162 10.16 -5.03 -15.62
CA THR A 162 10.60 -6.29 -16.21
C THR A 162 10.71 -7.36 -15.12
N THR A 163 10.91 -8.62 -15.50
CA THR A 163 11.21 -9.69 -14.53
C THR A 163 12.71 -9.93 -14.44
N LEU A 164 13.16 -10.49 -13.31
CA LEU A 164 14.56 -10.91 -13.17
C LEU A 164 14.92 -12.03 -14.15
N GLY A 165 13.97 -12.92 -14.44
CA GLY A 165 14.15 -14.00 -15.41
C GLY A 165 14.42 -13.51 -16.82
N ASP A 166 13.75 -12.42 -17.23
CA ASP A 166 13.98 -11.78 -18.53
C ASP A 166 15.37 -11.11 -18.63
N ILE A 167 15.92 -10.61 -17.52
CA ILE A 167 17.26 -9.99 -17.48
C ILE A 167 18.36 -11.05 -17.53
N ASN A 168 18.24 -12.12 -16.73
CA ASN A 168 19.27 -13.13 -16.56
C ASN A 168 19.14 -14.34 -17.51
N ASP A 169 18.11 -14.36 -18.37
CA ASP A 169 17.72 -15.53 -19.18
C ASP A 169 17.51 -16.79 -18.30
N ASP A 170 16.88 -16.61 -17.13
CA ASP A 170 16.59 -17.68 -16.17
C ASP A 170 15.10 -17.73 -15.80
N ALA A 171 14.36 -18.64 -16.45
CA ALA A 171 12.92 -18.84 -16.22
C ALA A 171 12.57 -19.28 -14.78
N GLY A 172 13.55 -19.66 -13.96
CA GLY A 172 13.34 -19.96 -12.54
C GLY A 172 12.96 -18.74 -11.70
N SER A 173 13.27 -17.54 -12.20
CA SER A 173 13.25 -16.28 -11.46
C SER A 173 12.16 -15.30 -11.91
N ASP A 174 11.22 -15.76 -12.75
CA ASP A 174 10.08 -14.97 -13.28
C ASP A 174 9.12 -14.46 -12.20
N ASN A 175 9.24 -15.01 -10.99
CA ASN A 175 8.44 -14.58 -9.83
C ASN A 175 8.89 -13.25 -9.24
N THR A 176 9.99 -12.67 -9.72
CA THR A 176 10.57 -11.41 -9.24
C THR A 176 10.40 -10.32 -10.29
N LYS A 177 9.74 -9.23 -9.92
CA LYS A 177 9.56 -8.02 -10.74
C LYS A 177 10.51 -6.92 -10.28
N LEU A 178 11.16 -6.30 -11.25
CA LEU A 178 12.04 -5.17 -11.06
C LEU A 178 11.45 -3.96 -11.79
N THR A 179 11.46 -2.83 -11.12
CA THR A 179 10.95 -1.56 -11.62
C THR A 179 12.09 -0.57 -11.73
N PHE A 180 12.30 -0.09 -12.94
CA PHE A 180 13.35 0.86 -13.31
C PHE A 180 12.74 2.19 -13.71
N LYS A 181 13.41 3.31 -13.39
CA LYS A 181 13.00 4.64 -13.83
C LYS A 181 14.09 5.24 -14.70
N ILE A 182 13.70 5.80 -15.83
CA ILE A 182 14.65 6.47 -16.74
C ILE A 182 15.06 7.81 -16.12
N THR A 183 16.35 7.98 -15.89
CA THR A 183 16.94 9.20 -15.31
C THR A 183 17.57 10.09 -16.38
N ASP A 184 18.27 9.47 -17.34
CA ASP A 184 18.99 10.18 -18.39
C ASP A 184 18.76 9.54 -19.76
N VAL A 185 18.89 10.34 -20.82
CA VAL A 185 18.76 9.90 -22.20
C VAL A 185 19.96 10.44 -22.98
N GLY A 186 20.77 9.53 -23.50
CA GLY A 186 21.84 9.83 -24.44
C GLY A 186 21.30 10.12 -25.84
N SER A 187 22.00 9.64 -26.87
CA SER A 187 21.57 9.85 -28.26
C SER A 187 20.30 9.06 -28.58
N ASP A 188 20.41 7.73 -28.50
CA ASP A 188 19.31 6.79 -28.77
C ASP A 188 19.16 5.76 -27.61
N THR A 189 19.88 5.98 -26.51
CA THR A 189 19.91 5.08 -25.35
C THR A 189 19.41 5.83 -24.12
N ALA A 190 18.47 5.23 -23.40
CA ALA A 190 17.95 5.71 -22.12
C ALA A 190 18.57 4.91 -20.98
N TYR A 191 19.16 5.62 -20.03
CA TYR A 191 19.74 5.05 -18.82
C TYR A 191 18.71 5.04 -17.70
N THR A 192 18.69 3.95 -16.94
CA THR A 192 17.73 3.76 -15.86
C THR A 192 18.40 3.62 -14.50
N GLU A 193 17.62 3.89 -13.48
CA GLU A 193 17.91 3.67 -12.07
C GLU A 193 16.94 2.63 -11.51
N PHE A 194 17.43 1.78 -10.62
CA PHE A 194 16.61 0.80 -9.92
C PHE A 194 15.78 1.48 -8.82
N ILE A 195 14.45 1.31 -8.87
CA ILE A 195 13.53 1.96 -7.92
C ILE A 195 12.89 0.96 -6.97
N LYS A 196 12.53 -0.23 -7.48
CA LYS A 196 11.71 -1.16 -6.71
C LYS A 196 11.90 -2.60 -7.17
N HIS A 197 11.96 -3.48 -6.19
CA HIS A 197 11.84 -4.93 -6.34
C HIS A 197 10.54 -5.39 -5.69
N GLU A 198 9.79 -6.26 -6.36
CA GLU A 198 8.54 -6.84 -5.85
C GLU A 198 8.37 -8.28 -6.31
N LEU A 199 7.94 -9.16 -5.40
CA LEU A 199 7.52 -10.50 -5.76
C LEU A 199 6.13 -10.50 -6.39
N THR A 200 5.95 -11.32 -7.42
CA THR A 200 4.65 -11.49 -8.07
C THR A 200 3.57 -11.94 -7.09
N ARG A 201 2.37 -11.39 -7.24
CA ARG A 201 1.23 -11.68 -6.36
C ARG A 201 0.86 -13.16 -6.35
N ASP A 202 0.96 -13.83 -7.50
CA ASP A 202 0.63 -15.24 -7.64
C ASP A 202 1.64 -16.12 -6.91
N TYR A 203 2.93 -15.74 -6.96
CA TYR A 203 3.96 -16.40 -6.17
C TYR A 203 3.71 -16.25 -4.66
N LEU A 204 3.48 -15.03 -4.17
CA LEU A 204 3.17 -14.79 -2.75
C LEU A 204 1.94 -15.58 -2.28
N ARG A 205 0.87 -15.59 -3.09
CA ARG A 205 -0.34 -16.38 -2.79
C ARG A 205 -0.07 -17.88 -2.71
N SER A 206 0.86 -18.40 -3.52
CA SER A 206 1.24 -19.81 -3.50
C SER A 206 2.02 -20.21 -2.23
N LEU A 207 2.64 -19.24 -1.56
CA LEU A 207 3.38 -19.48 -0.32
C LEU A 207 2.46 -19.56 0.90
N VAL A 208 1.38 -18.78 0.92
CA VAL A 208 0.41 -18.74 2.02
C VAL A 208 -0.35 -20.07 2.12
N ARG A 209 -0.39 -20.66 3.32
CA ARG A 209 -1.13 -21.89 3.61
C ARG A 209 -2.08 -21.72 4.79
N ARG A 210 -3.21 -22.43 4.76
CA ARG A 210 -4.13 -22.49 5.89
C ARG A 210 -3.48 -23.20 7.07
N GLY A 211 -3.69 -22.68 8.28
CA GLY A 211 -3.13 -23.26 9.51
C GLY A 211 -1.66 -22.92 9.76
N ALA A 212 -1.04 -22.08 8.92
CA ALA A 212 0.28 -21.51 9.14
C ALA A 212 0.16 -19.99 9.37
N SER A 213 1.15 -19.40 10.03
CA SER A 213 1.27 -17.95 10.24
C SER A 213 2.09 -17.31 9.12
N LYS A 214 1.73 -16.07 8.78
CA LYS A 214 2.47 -15.19 7.90
C LYS A 214 2.96 -14.02 8.74
N VAL A 215 4.27 -13.94 8.97
CA VAL A 215 4.89 -12.86 9.76
C VAL A 215 5.52 -11.86 8.81
N GLU A 216 5.01 -10.63 8.82
CA GLU A 216 5.48 -9.52 7.99
C GLU A 216 6.05 -8.39 8.85
N ALA A 217 7.05 -7.70 8.30
CA ALA A 217 7.57 -6.44 8.80
C ALA A 217 7.65 -5.43 7.65
N ALA A 218 7.48 -4.14 7.95
CA ALA A 218 7.78 -3.05 7.04
C ALA A 218 8.78 -2.16 7.76
N ILE A 219 9.99 -2.05 7.20
CA ILE A 219 11.14 -1.47 7.87
C ILE A 219 11.71 -0.41 6.92
N THR A 220 11.80 0.82 7.38
CA THR A 220 12.44 1.91 6.64
C THR A 220 13.82 2.14 7.24
N VAL A 221 14.86 2.06 6.42
CA VAL A 221 16.27 2.18 6.81
C VAL A 221 16.99 3.14 5.87
N VAL A 222 18.10 3.70 6.35
CA VAL A 222 19.03 4.50 5.55
C VAL A 222 20.29 3.68 5.37
N THR A 223 20.78 3.58 4.13
CA THR A 223 21.99 2.85 3.78
C THR A 223 23.24 3.70 3.97
N THR A 224 24.43 3.10 3.84
CA THR A 224 25.73 3.79 4.00
C THR A 224 25.99 4.94 3.00
N ASP A 225 25.30 4.93 1.87
CA ASP A 225 25.32 5.92 0.81
C ASP A 225 24.14 6.90 0.88
N ASP A 226 23.50 7.00 2.05
CA ASP A 226 22.41 7.93 2.35
C ASP A 226 21.15 7.74 1.48
N TYR A 227 20.83 6.51 1.08
CA TYR A 227 19.54 6.20 0.45
C TYR A 227 18.53 5.72 1.49
N ARG A 228 17.32 6.30 1.50
CA ARG A 228 16.22 5.85 2.35
C ARG A 228 15.40 4.83 1.58
N ILE A 229 15.35 3.62 2.10
CA ILE A 229 14.64 2.50 1.48
C ILE A 229 13.66 1.87 2.45
N GLN A 230 12.60 1.29 1.91
CA GLN A 230 11.67 0.46 2.66
C GLN A 230 11.75 -0.99 2.21
N LEU A 231 12.04 -1.87 3.16
CA LEU A 231 12.13 -3.32 3.01
C LEU A 231 10.94 -4.00 3.68
N GLN A 232 10.39 -5.01 3.02
CA GLN A 232 9.27 -5.81 3.52
C GLN A 232 9.60 -7.30 3.53
N PRO A 233 10.39 -7.79 4.51
CA PRO A 233 10.61 -9.21 4.70
C PRO A 233 9.34 -9.92 5.19
N VAL A 234 9.15 -11.16 4.72
CA VAL A 234 8.04 -12.04 5.13
C VAL A 234 8.58 -13.43 5.46
N ALA A 235 8.13 -13.98 6.59
CA ALA A 235 8.34 -15.38 6.94
C ALA A 235 7.03 -16.15 6.93
N PHE A 236 7.09 -17.35 6.37
CA PHE A 236 6.01 -18.32 6.37
C PHE A 236 6.39 -19.47 7.30
N THR A 237 5.62 -19.64 8.37
CA THR A 237 5.84 -20.72 9.33
C THR A 237 5.29 -22.06 8.79
N THR A 238 5.71 -23.17 9.39
CA THR A 238 5.14 -24.49 9.04
C THR A 238 3.75 -24.70 9.64
N GLU A 239 3.55 -24.19 10.86
CA GLU A 239 2.30 -24.29 11.64
C GLU A 239 1.95 -22.93 12.24
N LYS A 240 0.77 -22.80 12.85
CA LYS A 240 0.31 -21.56 13.46
C LYS A 240 1.21 -21.21 14.64
N ALA A 241 1.87 -20.06 14.56
CA ALA A 241 2.70 -19.52 15.62
C ALA A 241 1.86 -18.72 16.61
N ASP A 242 2.28 -18.68 17.87
CA ASP A 242 1.69 -17.81 18.88
C ASP A 242 2.15 -16.36 18.69
N ASN A 243 1.39 -15.40 19.21
CA ASN A 243 1.74 -13.98 19.11
C ASN A 243 3.17 -13.67 19.59
N SER A 244 3.63 -14.27 20.69
CA SER A 244 4.99 -14.05 21.22
C SER A 244 6.08 -14.54 20.25
N GLN A 245 5.83 -15.66 19.57
CA GLN A 245 6.71 -16.25 18.55
C GLN A 245 6.76 -15.35 17.33
N GLU A 246 5.61 -14.87 16.85
CA GLU A 246 5.52 -13.94 15.72
C GLU A 246 6.26 -12.62 16.00
N HIS A 247 6.14 -12.09 17.23
CA HIS A 247 6.87 -10.88 17.63
C HIS A 247 8.37 -11.12 17.72
N ALA A 248 8.82 -12.27 18.22
CA ALA A 248 10.23 -12.61 18.30
C ALA A 248 10.85 -12.73 16.89
N ILE A 249 10.16 -13.40 15.95
CA ILE A 249 10.58 -13.49 14.55
C ILE A 249 10.65 -12.09 13.92
N ARG A 250 9.65 -11.23 14.18
CA ARG A 250 9.62 -9.88 13.64
C ARG A 250 10.81 -9.02 14.14
N ARG A 251 11.21 -9.16 15.41
CA ARG A 251 12.41 -8.47 15.92
C ARG A 251 13.67 -8.93 15.19
N VAL A 252 13.88 -10.24 15.03
CA VAL A 252 15.02 -10.77 14.27
C VAL A 252 15.06 -10.24 12.83
N MET A 253 13.90 -10.08 12.18
CA MET A 253 13.85 -9.45 10.86
C MET A 253 14.28 -7.98 10.88
N ILE A 254 13.85 -7.22 11.88
CA ILE A 254 14.20 -5.81 12.05
C ILE A 254 15.70 -5.69 12.27
N ASP A 255 16.23 -6.39 13.28
CA ASP A 255 17.63 -6.33 13.68
C ASP A 255 18.58 -6.66 12.50
N LEU A 256 18.30 -7.73 11.75
CA LEU A 256 19.13 -8.14 10.60
C LEU A 256 19.01 -7.19 9.40
N VAL A 257 17.87 -6.53 9.22
CA VAL A 257 17.68 -5.55 8.14
C VAL A 257 18.40 -4.25 8.46
N GLU A 258 18.31 -3.80 9.72
CA GLU A 258 19.04 -2.63 10.21
C GLU A 258 20.55 -2.86 10.12
N GLU A 259 21.05 -3.99 10.62
CA GLU A 259 22.47 -4.37 10.50
C GLU A 259 22.93 -4.40 9.04
N ALA A 260 22.15 -5.01 8.14
CA ALA A 260 22.50 -5.09 6.73
C ALA A 260 22.52 -3.71 6.03
N ALA A 261 21.73 -2.74 6.50
CA ALA A 261 21.69 -1.39 5.95
C ALA A 261 22.84 -0.52 6.45
N GLU A 262 23.25 -0.71 7.71
CA GLU A 262 24.41 -0.01 8.30
C GLU A 262 25.75 -0.44 7.69
N GLU A 263 25.83 -1.66 7.15
CA GLU A 263 27.08 -2.23 6.63
C GLU A 263 27.26 -2.10 5.11
N ARG A 264 26.19 -1.82 4.35
CA ARG A 264 26.17 -1.96 2.89
C ARG A 264 25.67 -0.72 2.18
N SER A 265 26.13 -0.52 0.94
CA SER A 265 25.55 0.45 0.02
C SER A 265 24.18 0.01 -0.48
N PHE A 266 23.42 0.93 -1.08
CA PHE A 266 22.12 0.63 -1.69
C PHE A 266 22.21 -0.49 -2.74
N GLU A 267 23.23 -0.43 -3.61
CA GLU A 267 23.45 -1.42 -4.67
C GLU A 267 23.71 -2.81 -4.08
N GLU A 268 24.63 -2.92 -3.12
CA GLU A 268 24.98 -4.20 -2.48
C GLU A 268 23.80 -4.80 -1.69
N LEU A 269 23.00 -3.95 -1.06
CA LEU A 269 21.82 -4.38 -0.33
C LEU A 269 20.71 -4.85 -1.28
N ALA A 270 20.49 -4.15 -2.39
CA ALA A 270 19.56 -4.56 -3.44
C ALA A 270 19.96 -5.92 -4.03
N ASP A 271 21.23 -6.12 -4.35
CA ASP A 271 21.75 -7.39 -4.87
C ASP A 271 21.59 -8.52 -3.83
N SER A 272 21.89 -8.25 -2.56
CA SER A 272 21.67 -9.19 -1.46
C SER A 272 20.20 -9.60 -1.31
N VAL A 273 19.26 -8.71 -1.64
CA VAL A 273 17.82 -9.01 -1.64
C VAL A 273 17.44 -9.84 -2.87
N ILE A 274 17.90 -9.45 -4.05
CA ILE A 274 17.60 -10.12 -5.32
C ILE A 274 18.12 -11.57 -5.34
N GLU A 275 19.34 -11.79 -4.84
CA GLU A 275 19.96 -13.12 -4.74
C GLU A 275 19.42 -13.95 -3.55
N GLY A 276 18.60 -13.36 -2.68
CA GLY A 276 18.03 -14.04 -1.51
C GLY A 276 19.04 -14.30 -0.38
N ARG A 277 20.19 -13.62 -0.37
CA ARG A 277 21.17 -13.69 0.73
C ARG A 277 20.58 -13.15 2.03
N LEU A 278 19.85 -12.03 1.98
CA LEU A 278 19.18 -11.46 3.16
C LEU A 278 18.09 -12.41 3.69
N SER A 279 17.25 -12.95 2.79
CA SER A 279 16.23 -13.95 3.14
C SER A 279 16.84 -15.17 3.83
N SER A 280 18.00 -15.63 3.35
CA SER A 280 18.72 -16.79 3.89
C SER A 280 19.30 -16.51 5.28
N ALA A 281 19.83 -15.32 5.51
CA ALA A 281 20.32 -14.89 6.82
C ALA A 281 19.17 -14.85 7.84
N ILE A 282 18.05 -14.21 7.48
CA ILE A 282 16.85 -14.15 8.33
C ILE A 282 16.32 -15.56 8.64
N TYR A 283 16.27 -16.45 7.64
CA TYR A 283 15.88 -17.84 7.87
C TYR A 283 16.79 -18.55 8.86
N GLY A 284 18.10 -18.30 8.77
CA GLY A 284 19.13 -18.88 9.65
C GLY A 284 18.88 -18.59 11.13
N GLU A 285 18.51 -17.35 11.46
CA GLU A 285 18.26 -16.93 12.83
C GLU A 285 16.83 -17.23 13.28
N ALA A 286 15.84 -16.91 12.46
CA ALA A 286 14.43 -17.03 12.83
C ALA A 286 13.97 -18.49 13.00
N LYS A 287 14.62 -19.47 12.34
CA LYS A 287 14.33 -20.90 12.55
C LYS A 287 14.66 -21.39 13.97
N GLN A 288 15.52 -20.67 14.71
CA GLN A 288 15.86 -21.01 16.10
C GLN A 288 14.70 -20.71 17.05
N ILE A 289 13.81 -19.79 16.67
CA ILE A 289 12.63 -19.39 17.44
C ILE A 289 11.47 -20.36 17.15
N TYR A 290 11.12 -20.51 15.87
CA TYR A 290 10.00 -21.34 15.41
C TYR A 290 10.31 -21.99 14.06
N PRO A 291 9.81 -23.20 13.76
CA PRO A 291 10.01 -23.83 12.45
C PRO A 291 9.41 -23.00 11.29
N LEU A 292 10.28 -22.57 10.39
CA LEU A 292 9.94 -21.82 9.18
C LEU A 292 9.96 -22.72 7.94
N ARG A 293 9.02 -22.47 7.03
CA ARG A 293 8.97 -23.10 5.71
C ARG A 293 9.74 -22.30 4.67
N ARG A 294 9.58 -20.97 4.68
CA ARG A 294 10.24 -20.09 3.71
C ARG A 294 10.30 -18.66 4.24
N VAL A 295 11.34 -17.93 3.88
CA VAL A 295 11.51 -16.50 4.12
C VAL A 295 11.83 -15.85 2.79
N GLU A 296 11.19 -14.72 2.50
CA GLU A 296 11.43 -13.94 1.28
C GLU A 296 11.32 -12.45 1.59
N VAL A 297 11.91 -11.62 0.74
CA VAL A 297 11.65 -10.17 0.76
C VAL A 297 10.56 -9.89 -0.27
N THR A 298 9.40 -9.43 0.21
CA THR A 298 8.23 -9.19 -0.67
C THR A 298 8.45 -7.96 -1.54
N LYS A 299 9.04 -6.92 -0.95
CA LYS A 299 9.20 -5.62 -1.57
C LYS A 299 10.41 -4.89 -1.04
N LEU A 300 11.17 -4.29 -1.94
CA LEU A 300 12.13 -3.23 -1.66
C LEU A 300 11.68 -2.01 -2.47
N ARG A 301 11.57 -0.85 -1.83
CA ARG A 301 11.23 0.40 -2.51
C ARG A 301 12.23 1.48 -2.10
N LEU A 302 12.76 2.21 -3.06
CA LEU A 302 13.43 3.47 -2.84
C LEU A 302 12.40 4.54 -2.43
N GLU A 303 12.58 5.18 -1.28
CA GLU A 303 11.71 6.24 -0.78
C GLU A 303 12.28 7.62 -1.06
N ALA A 304 13.57 7.82 -0.78
CA ALA A 304 14.25 9.09 -1.04
C ALA A 304 15.71 8.87 -1.39
N ARG A 305 16.22 9.73 -2.28
CA ARG A 305 17.63 9.76 -2.70
C ARG A 305 18.47 10.59 -1.72
N PRO A 306 19.81 10.47 -1.76
CA PRO A 306 20.70 11.23 -0.87
C PRO A 306 20.50 12.75 -0.94
N GLU A 307 20.28 13.28 -2.15
CA GLU A 307 20.01 14.72 -2.33
C GLU A 307 18.70 15.15 -1.65
N GLU A 308 17.64 14.35 -1.82
CA GLU A 308 16.33 14.64 -1.23
C GLU A 308 16.36 14.51 0.29
N LEU A 309 17.14 13.56 0.82
CA LEU A 309 17.30 13.34 2.26
C LEU A 309 18.08 14.46 2.93
N ALA A 310 19.18 14.90 2.32
CA ALA A 310 19.95 16.03 2.83
C ALA A 310 19.12 17.32 2.86
N GLU A 311 18.25 17.53 1.85
CA GLU A 311 17.32 18.67 1.83
C GLU A 311 16.27 18.58 2.94
N GLU A 312 15.69 17.39 3.18
CA GLU A 312 14.75 17.15 4.29
C GLU A 312 15.41 17.39 5.65
N GLU A 313 16.63 16.89 5.86
CA GLU A 313 17.37 17.07 7.10
C GLU A 313 17.75 18.54 7.34
N ALA A 314 18.20 19.25 6.31
CA ALA A 314 18.48 20.69 6.40
C ALA A 314 17.22 21.49 6.76
N ALA A 315 16.08 21.20 6.11
CA ALA A 315 14.81 21.85 6.41
C ALA A 315 14.31 21.55 7.83
N ALA A 316 14.56 20.35 8.36
CA ALA A 316 14.18 19.99 9.73
C ALA A 316 15.00 20.78 10.77
N VAL A 317 16.30 20.94 10.55
CA VAL A 317 17.19 21.69 11.47
C VAL A 317 16.82 23.18 11.52
N ASP A 318 16.45 23.79 10.38
CA ASP A 318 16.05 25.19 10.33
C ASP A 318 14.78 25.48 11.16
N VAL A 319 13.84 24.53 11.24
CA VAL A 319 12.62 24.67 12.05
C VAL A 319 12.92 24.63 13.56
N ASP A 320 13.86 23.77 13.97
CA ASP A 320 14.28 23.68 15.38
C ASP A 320 15.03 24.94 15.85
N GLU A 321 15.75 25.65 14.98
CA GLU A 321 16.42 26.92 15.36
C GLU A 321 15.43 28.09 15.55
N ASP A 322 14.35 28.14 14.75
CA ASP A 322 13.32 29.18 14.86
C ASP A 322 12.43 29.00 16.11
N ASP A 323 12.14 27.76 16.52
CA ASP A 323 11.33 27.46 17.73
C ASP A 323 12.09 27.71 19.05
N VAL A 324 13.42 27.80 19.03
CA VAL A 324 14.24 28.11 20.22
C VAL A 324 14.42 29.62 20.44
N ALA A 325 14.10 30.45 19.45
CA ALA A 325 14.25 31.91 19.55
C ALA A 325 13.14 32.61 20.35
N ASP A 326 12.06 31.90 20.71
CA ASP A 326 10.88 32.45 21.40
C ASP A 326 10.68 31.96 22.86
N VAL A 327 11.74 31.53 23.55
CA VAL A 327 11.72 31.15 24.99
C VAL A 327 12.58 32.05 25.88
#